data_AF-A0A370HWN0-F1
#
_entry.id   AF-A0A370HWN0-F1
#
_cell.length_a   1.000
_cell.length_b   1.000
_cell.length_c   1.000
_cell.angle_alpha   90.00
_cell.angle_beta   90.00
_cell.angle_gamma   90.00
#
_symmetry.space_group_name_H-M   'P 1'
#
loop_
_entity.id
_entity.type
_entity.pdbx_description
1 polymer ?
#
loop_
_entity_poly.entity_id
_entity_poly.type
_entity_poly.pdbx_seq_one_letter_code
_entity_poly.pdbx_strand_id
1 'polypeptide(L)'
;MLRIIGGVLAASLTAPYLASFFIFHLMVLFGASSGADIVFGAPSLFDEFTDSLKFLVIGTLGLTVFGLPILFAAGALAFLLNAVALHAKHHAVLGGAILGGLSLTLLFGAEPDDLRVFPLAGLLSGAICGWIYWRIALRPRLNEGIFR
;
A
#
# COMPACT_ATOMS: atom_id res chain seq x y z
N MET A 1 6.63 12.06 19.61
CA MET A 1 5.76 10.92 19.27
C MET A 1 4.66 11.29 18.28
N LEU A 2 4.04 12.47 18.39
CA LEU A 2 2.97 12.94 17.48
C LEU A 2 3.29 12.79 15.98
N ARG A 3 4.54 13.08 15.58
CA ARG A 3 5.00 12.95 14.18
C ARG A 3 5.06 11.51 13.68
N ILE A 4 5.45 10.54 14.51
CA ILE A 4 5.48 9.12 14.14
C ILE A 4 4.05 8.64 13.92
N ILE A 5 3.16 8.98 14.85
CA ILE A 5 1.73 8.64 14.77
C ILE A 5 1.12 9.25 13.51
N GLY A 6 1.39 10.53 13.22
CA GLY A 6 0.94 11.19 12.00
C GLY A 6 1.47 10.54 10.72
N GLY A 7 2.74 10.14 10.70
CA GLY A 7 3.32 9.43 9.56
C GLY A 7 2.71 8.04 9.33
N VAL A 8 2.47 7.27 10.40
CA VAL A 8 1.82 5.96 10.32
C VAL A 8 0.36 6.11 9.88
N LEU A 9 -0.37 7.08 10.41
CA LEU A 9 -1.75 7.37 10.01
C LEU A 9 -1.84 7.77 8.54
N ALA A 10 -1.00 8.71 8.09
CA ALA A 10 -0.97 9.14 6.69
C ALA A 10 -0.65 7.97 5.75
N ALA A 11 0.38 7.18 6.06
CA ALA A 11 0.74 6.01 5.27
C ALA A 11 -0.40 4.97 5.22
N SER A 12 -1.03 4.68 6.36
CA SER A 12 -2.11 3.69 6.47
C SER A 12 -3.39 4.14 5.77
N LEU A 13 -3.72 5.44 5.81
CA LEU A 13 -4.83 5.99 5.06
C LEU A 13 -4.59 5.90 3.55
N THR A 14 -3.37 6.15 3.09
CA THR A 14 -3.04 6.11 1.65
C THR A 14 -2.91 4.69 1.08
N ALA A 15 -2.53 3.72 1.90
CA ALA A 15 -2.23 2.35 1.49
C ALA A 15 -3.37 1.65 0.70
N PRO A 16 -4.63 1.62 1.17
CA PRO A 16 -5.70 0.95 0.44
C PRO A 16 -6.05 1.65 -0.88
N TYR A 17 -5.99 2.98 -0.94
CA TYR A 17 -6.24 3.70 -2.20
C TYR A 17 -5.13 3.47 -3.23
N LEU A 18 -3.87 3.50 -2.79
CA LEU A 18 -2.72 3.18 -3.65
C LEU A 18 -2.76 1.74 -4.15
N ALA A 19 -3.10 0.79 -3.26
CA ALA A 19 -3.24 -0.61 -3.63
C ALA A 19 -4.33 -0.80 -4.69
N SER A 20 -5.54 -0.26 -4.46
CA SER A 20 -6.63 -0.31 -5.43
C SER A 20 -6.24 0.33 -6.77
N PHE A 21 -5.60 1.50 -6.73
CA PHE A 21 -5.14 2.19 -7.94
C PHE A 21 -4.17 1.33 -8.77
N PHE A 22 -3.17 0.72 -8.12
CA PHE A 22 -2.22 -0.14 -8.82
C PHE A 22 -2.85 -1.45 -9.29
N ILE A 23 -3.74 -2.07 -8.52
CA ILE A 23 -4.44 -3.30 -8.94
C ILE A 23 -5.21 -3.03 -10.24
N PHE A 24 -6.01 -1.96 -10.30
CA PHE A 24 -6.75 -1.60 -11.52
C PHE A 24 -5.83 -1.38 -12.72
N HIS A 25 -4.78 -0.57 -12.56
CA HIS A 25 -3.87 -0.27 -13.67
C HIS A 25 -3.07 -1.50 -14.12
N LEU A 26 -2.64 -2.35 -13.20
CA LEU A 26 -1.89 -3.55 -13.52
C LEU A 26 -2.78 -4.65 -14.11
N MET A 27 -4.05 -4.75 -13.69
CA MET A 27 -5.03 -5.64 -14.34
C MET A 27 -5.24 -5.28 -15.81
N VAL A 28 -5.42 -3.98 -16.11
CA VAL A 28 -5.54 -3.48 -17.48
C VAL A 28 -4.24 -3.73 -18.26
N LEU A 29 -3.07 -3.46 -17.66
CA LEU A 29 -1.79 -3.60 -18.33
C LEU A 29 -1.41 -5.05 -18.64
N PHE A 30 -1.69 -5.98 -17.72
CA PHE A 30 -1.36 -7.39 -17.88
C PHE A 30 -2.48 -8.22 -18.52
N GLY A 31 -3.65 -7.63 -18.77
CA GLY A 31 -4.78 -8.31 -19.39
C GLY A 31 -5.29 -9.49 -18.55
N ALA A 32 -5.18 -9.40 -17.21
CA ALA A 32 -5.66 -10.43 -16.30
C ALA A 32 -7.20 -10.37 -16.25
N SER A 33 -7.86 -11.00 -17.23
CA SER A 33 -9.31 -11.02 -17.37
C SER A 33 -10.00 -12.13 -16.56
N SER A 34 -9.27 -13.09 -15.99
CA SER A 34 -9.89 -14.31 -15.43
C SER A 34 -10.52 -14.13 -14.04
N GLY A 35 -9.90 -13.37 -13.13
CA GLY A 35 -10.38 -13.18 -11.75
C GLY A 35 -11.25 -11.94 -11.54
N ALA A 36 -11.05 -10.90 -12.36
CA ALA A 36 -11.79 -9.66 -12.29
C ALA A 36 -13.22 -9.78 -12.87
N ASP A 37 -13.46 -10.65 -13.84
CA ASP A 37 -14.81 -10.84 -14.41
C ASP A 37 -15.82 -11.40 -13.40
N ILE A 38 -15.36 -12.12 -12.38
CA ILE A 38 -16.21 -12.68 -11.31
C ILE A 38 -16.67 -11.58 -10.31
N VAL A 39 -15.93 -10.45 -10.23
CA VAL A 39 -16.21 -9.36 -9.28
C VAL A 39 -16.63 -8.04 -9.97
N PHE A 40 -16.19 -7.77 -11.19
CA PHE A 40 -16.25 -6.44 -11.82
C PHE A 40 -17.09 -6.32 -13.09
N GLY A 41 -17.45 -7.42 -13.76
CA GLY A 41 -18.30 -7.40 -14.95
C GLY A 41 -17.68 -6.73 -16.19
N ALA A 42 -18.09 -7.17 -17.38
CA ALA A 42 -17.48 -6.82 -18.67
C ALA A 42 -17.42 -5.30 -18.94
N PRO A 43 -16.33 -4.78 -19.54
CA PRO A 43 -16.08 -3.35 -19.65
C PRO A 43 -16.84 -2.71 -20.82
N SER A 44 -17.59 -1.63 -20.53
CA SER A 44 -18.08 -0.69 -21.54
C SER A 44 -17.40 0.67 -21.38
N LEU A 45 -17.23 1.46 -22.45
CA LEU A 45 -16.48 2.73 -22.40
C LEU A 45 -17.13 3.83 -21.53
N PHE A 46 -18.38 3.66 -21.11
CA PHE A 46 -19.04 4.48 -20.07
C PHE A 46 -18.75 3.96 -18.64
N ASP A 47 -18.24 2.73 -18.50
CA ASP A 47 -17.74 2.18 -17.23
C ASP A 47 -16.37 2.75 -16.84
N GLU A 48 -15.49 3.20 -17.74
CA GLU A 48 -14.13 3.65 -17.36
C GLU A 48 -14.11 4.83 -16.36
N PHE A 49 -15.06 5.77 -16.50
CA PHE A 49 -15.19 6.91 -15.57
C PHE A 49 -15.82 6.47 -14.23
N THR A 50 -16.70 5.47 -14.27
CA THR A 50 -17.34 4.86 -13.09
C THR A 50 -16.38 3.90 -12.38
N ASP A 51 -15.49 3.22 -13.11
CA ASP A 51 -14.37 2.38 -12.66
C ASP A 51 -13.33 3.21 -11.92
N SER A 52 -13.09 4.43 -12.39
CA SER A 52 -12.30 5.42 -11.66
C SER A 52 -12.96 5.85 -10.34
N LEU A 53 -14.27 5.66 -10.15
CA LEU A 53 -14.90 5.79 -8.83
C LEU A 53 -14.89 4.46 -8.06
N LYS A 54 -14.88 3.31 -8.74
CA LYS A 54 -14.79 1.98 -8.11
C LYS A 54 -13.52 1.86 -7.28
N PHE A 55 -12.35 2.37 -7.72
CA PHE A 55 -11.14 2.32 -6.89
C PHE A 55 -11.30 3.09 -5.56
N LEU A 56 -12.08 4.18 -5.54
CA LEU A 56 -12.31 4.97 -4.35
C LEU A 56 -13.22 4.21 -3.37
N VAL A 57 -14.27 3.57 -3.89
CA VAL A 57 -15.19 2.71 -3.11
C VAL A 57 -14.46 1.49 -2.56
N ILE A 58 -13.64 0.83 -3.38
CA ILE A 58 -12.84 -0.33 -2.98
C ILE A 58 -11.74 0.07 -2.00
N GLY A 59 -11.12 1.24 -2.21
CA GLY A 59 -10.16 1.81 -1.26
C GLY A 59 -10.80 2.15 0.09
N THR A 60 -12.04 2.66 0.10
CA THR A 60 -12.78 2.92 1.35
C THR A 60 -13.24 1.62 2.03
N LEU A 61 -13.73 0.64 1.28
CA LEU A 61 -14.06 -0.70 1.81
C LEU A 61 -12.81 -1.41 2.34
N GLY A 62 -11.70 -1.33 1.61
CA GLY A 62 -10.41 -1.83 2.03
C GLY A 62 -9.93 -1.14 3.31
N LEU A 63 -10.14 0.17 3.44
CA LEU A 63 -9.81 0.91 4.66
C LEU A 63 -10.73 0.52 5.83
N THR A 64 -12.01 0.27 5.63
CA THR A 64 -12.92 -0.10 6.73
C THR A 64 -12.67 -1.54 7.21
N VAL A 65 -12.38 -2.45 6.29
CA VAL A 65 -12.14 -3.88 6.60
C VAL A 65 -10.71 -4.13 7.06
N PHE A 66 -9.73 -3.58 6.33
CA PHE A 66 -8.31 -3.83 6.57
C PHE A 66 -7.57 -2.66 7.22
N GLY A 67 -8.22 -1.51 7.47
CA GLY A 67 -7.54 -0.34 8.04
C GLY A 67 -6.92 -0.59 9.40
N LEU A 68 -7.59 -1.34 10.28
CA LEU A 68 -7.06 -1.66 11.61
C LEU A 68 -5.89 -2.67 11.54
N PRO A 69 -5.97 -3.77 10.76
CA PRO A 69 -4.81 -4.61 10.45
C PRO A 69 -3.63 -3.85 9.82
N ILE A 70 -3.89 -2.97 8.85
CA ILE A 70 -2.87 -2.14 8.18
C ILE A 70 -2.21 -1.21 9.19
N LEU A 71 -2.99 -0.57 10.07
CA LEU A 71 -2.47 0.31 11.10
C LEU A 71 -1.56 -0.44 12.08
N PHE A 72 -1.95 -1.65 12.48
CA PHE A 72 -1.13 -2.52 13.33
C PHE A 72 0.17 -2.93 12.63
N ALA A 73 0.09 -3.36 11.37
CA ALA A 73 1.27 -3.77 10.60
C ALA A 73 2.22 -2.59 10.35
N ALA A 74 1.69 -1.43 9.96
CA ALA A 74 2.45 -0.21 9.77
C ALA A 74 3.05 0.31 11.08
N GLY A 75 2.32 0.22 12.18
CA GLY A 75 2.79 0.54 13.52
C GLY A 75 3.93 -0.38 13.99
N ALA A 76 3.80 -1.69 13.76
CA ALA A 76 4.84 -2.66 14.05
C ALA A 76 6.11 -2.40 13.21
N LEU A 77 5.96 -2.14 11.91
CA LEU A 77 7.07 -1.81 11.03
C LEU A 77 7.76 -0.49 11.45
N ALA A 78 6.99 0.53 11.82
CA ALA A 78 7.50 1.80 12.33
C ALA A 78 8.26 1.61 13.66
N PHE A 79 7.76 0.76 14.56
CA PHE A 79 8.44 0.41 15.80
C PHE A 79 9.76 -0.31 15.53
N LEU A 80 9.76 -1.26 14.59
CA LEU A 80 10.92 -2.06 14.23
C LEU A 80 12.02 -1.20 13.58
N LEU A 81 11.66 -0.31 12.65
CA LEU A 81 12.59 0.66 12.05
C LEU A 81 13.20 1.60 13.10
N ASN A 82 12.39 2.04 14.07
CA ASN A 82 12.86 2.88 15.18
C ASN A 82 13.75 2.09 16.16
N ALA A 83 13.47 0.81 16.41
CA ALA A 83 14.25 -0.04 17.30
C ALA A 83 15.63 -0.38 16.72
N VAL A 84 15.73 -0.58 15.41
CA VAL A 84 17.00 -0.93 14.73
C VAL A 84 17.79 0.34 14.31
N ALA A 85 17.29 1.53 14.64
CA ALA A 85 17.89 2.81 14.25
C ALA A 85 18.19 2.95 12.74
N LEU A 86 17.40 2.28 11.89
CA LEU A 86 17.55 2.31 10.44
C LEU A 86 16.76 3.50 9.86
N HIS A 87 17.40 4.66 9.83
CA HIS A 87 16.76 5.93 9.42
C HIS A 87 16.91 6.26 7.94
N ALA A 88 17.66 5.46 7.18
CA ALA A 88 17.92 5.76 5.78
C ALA A 88 16.68 5.51 4.91
N LYS A 89 16.48 6.38 3.90
CA LYS A 89 15.32 6.38 2.99
C LYS A 89 15.03 4.99 2.40
N HIS A 90 16.07 4.25 2.02
CA HIS A 90 15.92 2.94 1.38
C HIS A 90 15.30 1.91 2.32
N HIS A 91 15.62 1.88 3.62
CA HIS A 91 15.06 0.91 4.56
C HIS A 91 13.55 1.09 4.75
N ALA A 92 13.08 2.33 4.83
CA ALA A 92 11.66 2.62 4.96
C ALA A 92 10.88 2.22 3.69
N VAL A 93 11.45 2.49 2.51
CA VAL A 93 10.85 2.12 1.22
C VAL A 93 10.87 0.60 1.02
N LEU A 94 12.00 -0.07 1.29
CA LEU A 94 12.13 -1.53 1.17
C LEU A 94 11.21 -2.26 2.15
N GLY A 95 11.17 -1.82 3.41
CA GLY A 95 10.31 -2.40 4.44
C GLY A 95 8.83 -2.25 4.09
N GLY A 96 8.44 -1.07 3.61
CA GLY A 96 7.08 -0.83 3.12
C GLY A 96 6.74 -1.71 1.91
N ALA A 97 7.64 -1.80 0.93
CA ALA A 97 7.45 -2.63 -0.26
C ALA A 97 7.29 -4.10 0.10
N ILE A 98 8.19 -4.66 0.90
CA ILE A 98 8.14 -6.07 1.33
C ILE A 98 6.83 -6.35 2.07
N LEU A 99 6.47 -5.49 3.02
CA LEU A 99 5.24 -5.66 3.80
C LEU A 99 3.99 -5.60 2.90
N GLY A 100 3.91 -4.63 1.99
CA GLY A 100 2.78 -4.47 1.07
C GLY A 100 2.68 -5.58 0.02
N GLY A 101 3.81 -6.02 -0.52
CA GLY A 101 3.88 -7.16 -1.44
C GLY A 101 3.46 -8.45 -0.76
N LEU A 102 4.01 -8.73 0.42
CA LEU A 102 3.69 -9.95 1.18
C LEU A 102 2.21 -9.95 1.59
N SER A 103 1.67 -8.83 2.07
CA SER A 103 0.28 -8.76 2.52
C SER A 103 -0.72 -9.02 1.40
N LEU A 104 -0.56 -8.36 0.24
CA LEU A 104 -1.46 -8.60 -0.90
C LEU A 104 -1.29 -10.00 -1.50
N THR A 105 -0.07 -10.54 -1.51
CA THR A 105 0.15 -11.92 -1.97
C THR A 105 -0.53 -12.94 -1.06
N LEU A 106 -0.43 -12.76 0.27
CA LEU A 106 -1.08 -13.67 1.22
C LEU A 106 -2.60 -13.55 1.22
N LEU A 107 -3.14 -12.36 0.94
CA LEU A 107 -4.58 -12.11 0.92
C LEU A 107 -5.25 -12.54 -0.40
N PHE A 108 -4.57 -12.36 -1.53
CA PHE A 108 -5.18 -12.48 -2.87
C PHE A 108 -4.44 -13.43 -3.82
N GLY A 109 -3.27 -13.96 -3.45
CA GLY A 109 -2.46 -14.85 -4.29
C GLY A 109 -2.96 -16.30 -4.36
N ALA A 110 -4.28 -16.50 -4.43
CA ALA A 110 -4.88 -17.84 -4.51
C ALA A 110 -4.82 -18.42 -5.93
N GLU A 111 -4.79 -17.58 -6.97
CA GLU A 111 -4.76 -18.01 -8.37
C GLU A 111 -3.42 -17.69 -9.07
N PRO A 112 -2.96 -18.56 -9.99
CA PRO A 112 -1.67 -18.41 -10.66
C PRO A 112 -1.58 -17.21 -11.63
N ASP A 113 -2.70 -16.75 -12.17
CA ASP A 113 -2.76 -15.56 -13.04
C ASP A 113 -2.67 -14.25 -12.22
N ASP A 114 -3.17 -14.29 -10.99
CA ASP A 114 -3.21 -13.19 -10.03
C ASP A 114 -1.85 -12.97 -9.33
N LEU A 115 -0.97 -13.97 -9.38
CA LEU A 115 0.37 -13.98 -8.78
C LEU A 115 1.34 -12.93 -9.36
N ARG A 116 0.97 -12.22 -10.43
CA ARG A 116 1.77 -11.12 -11.01
C ARG A 116 1.22 -9.75 -10.64
N VAL A 117 -0.09 -9.60 -10.51
CA VAL A 117 -0.75 -8.31 -10.34
C VAL A 117 -0.72 -7.87 -8.89
N PHE A 118 -1.17 -8.73 -7.97
CA PHE A 118 -1.30 -8.41 -6.54
C PHE A 118 0.03 -8.17 -5.82
N PRO A 119 1.08 -9.03 -5.95
CA PRO A 119 2.37 -8.74 -5.34
C PRO A 119 2.99 -7.44 -5.87
N LEU A 120 2.86 -7.17 -7.16
CA LEU A 120 3.46 -6.00 -7.78
C LEU A 120 2.75 -4.71 -7.37
N ALA A 121 1.41 -4.74 -7.31
CA ALA A 121 0.62 -3.65 -6.73
C ALA A 121 0.97 -3.41 -5.26
N GLY A 122 1.18 -4.49 -4.49
CA GLY A 122 1.55 -4.43 -3.08
C GLY A 122 2.94 -3.86 -2.85
N LEU A 123 3.90 -4.26 -3.67
CA LEU A 123 5.27 -3.73 -3.66
C LEU A 123 5.27 -2.23 -3.95
N LEU A 124 4.54 -1.79 -4.99
CA LEU A 124 4.49 -0.38 -5.40
C LEU A 124 3.74 0.50 -4.38
N SER A 125 2.56 0.05 -3.93
CA SER A 125 1.80 0.75 -2.88
C SER A 125 2.61 0.83 -1.59
N GLY A 126 3.15 -0.29 -1.13
CA GLY A 126 3.97 -0.39 0.07
C GLY A 126 5.22 0.49 0.02
N ALA A 127 5.91 0.54 -1.13
CA ALA A 127 7.06 1.41 -1.33
C ALA A 127 6.71 2.90 -1.17
N ILE A 128 5.58 3.33 -1.74
CA ILE A 128 5.10 4.70 -1.64
C ILE A 128 4.67 5.03 -0.21
N CYS A 129 3.95 4.14 0.46
CA CYS A 129 3.57 4.31 1.87
C CYS A 129 4.80 4.40 2.79
N GLY A 130 5.82 3.56 2.56
CA GLY A 130 7.11 3.63 3.26
C GLY A 130 7.85 4.94 3.00
N TRP A 131 7.77 5.47 1.78
CA TRP A 131 8.32 6.79 1.45
C TRP A 131 7.58 7.94 2.14
N ILE A 132 6.24 7.91 2.17
CA ILE A 132 5.40 8.90 2.88
C ILE A 132 5.74 8.88 4.38
N TYR A 133 5.81 7.69 4.98
CA TYR A 133 6.23 7.54 6.37
C TYR A 133 7.62 8.15 6.61
N TRP A 134 8.60 7.85 5.75
CA TRP A 134 9.94 8.44 5.87
C TRP A 134 9.93 9.96 5.77
N ARG A 135 9.15 10.54 4.84
CA ARG A 135 9.05 11.99 4.64
C ARG A 135 8.48 12.70 5.88
N ILE A 136 7.48 12.11 6.53
CA ILE A 136 6.75 12.73 7.64
C ILE A 136 7.42 12.44 8.99
N ALA A 137 7.83 11.19 9.23
CA ALA A 137 8.30 10.73 10.54
C ALA A 137 9.83 10.77 10.70
N LEU A 138 10.60 10.43 9.66
CA LEU A 138 12.06 10.18 9.77
C LEU A 138 12.92 11.35 9.26
N ARG A 139 12.61 11.93 8.09
CA ARG A 139 13.40 13.01 7.47
C ARG A 139 13.59 14.24 8.38
N PRO A 140 12.58 14.74 9.11
CA PRO A 140 12.76 15.90 9.99
C PRO A 140 13.72 15.60 11.16
N ARG A 141 13.73 14.37 11.69
CA ARG A 141 14.59 14.00 12.83
C ARG A 141 16.07 13.88 12.46
N LEU A 142 16.36 13.46 11.23
CA LEU A 142 17.71 13.47 10.66
C LEU A 142 18.24 14.91 10.53
N ASN A 143 17.39 15.85 10.10
CA ASN A 143 17.76 17.26 9.96
C ASN A 143 17.91 18.00 11.29
N GLU A 144 17.17 17.60 12.33
CA GLU A 144 17.24 18.17 13.68
C GLU A 144 18.47 17.66 14.48
N GLY A 145 19.29 16.76 13.92
CA GLY A 145 20.51 16.26 14.58
C GLY A 145 20.25 15.40 15.82
N ILE A 146 18.99 14.99 16.05
CA ILE A 146 18.55 14.21 17.22
C ILE A 146 19.08 12.76 17.16
N PHE A 147 19.51 12.32 15.99
CA PHE A 147 20.19 11.04 15.78
C PHE A 147 21.58 11.31 15.18
N ARG A 148 22.54 11.63 16.05
CA ARG A 148 23.97 11.41 15.80
C ARG A 148 24.41 10.16 16.53
#